data_AF-H2ZIB8-F1
#
_entry.id   AF-H2ZIB8-F1
#
_cell.length_a   1.000
_cell.length_b   1.000
_cell.length_c   1.000
_cell.angle_alpha   90.00
_cell.angle_beta   90.00
_cell.angle_gamma   90.00
#
_symmetry.space_group_name_H-M   'P 1'
#
loop_
_entity.id
_entity.type
_entity.pdbx_description
1 polymer ?
#
loop_
_entity_poly.entity_id
_entity_poly.type
_entity_poly.pdbx_seq_one_letter_code
_entity_poly.pdbx_strand_id
1 'polypeptide(L)'
;MNYTATKCTEDDFERICLKFKLTADDVSNVTSETDISYRHRLLKLFKIWREKNDNDAIVTQQRFIHVIDLVDLPKIVSQLRAIMTYAKATRL
;
A
#
# COMPACT_ATOMS: atom_id res chain seq x y z
N MET A 1 1.29 -5.12 3.04
CA MET A 1 1.65 -4.42 1.79
C MET A 1 1.54 -5.35 0.57
N ASN A 2 2.21 -6.51 0.53
CA ASN A 2 2.09 -7.47 -0.59
C ASN A 2 0.66 -7.96 -0.88
N TYR A 3 -0.16 -8.13 0.17
CA TYR A 3 -1.57 -8.48 0.02
C TYR A 3 -2.38 -7.41 -0.74
N THR A 4 -2.12 -6.13 -0.45
CA THR A 4 -2.78 -5.01 -1.12
C THR A 4 -2.37 -4.93 -2.59
N ALA A 5 -1.08 -5.07 -2.88
CA ALA A 5 -0.58 -5.03 -4.27
C ALA A 5 -1.10 -6.17 -5.15
N THR A 6 -1.56 -7.28 -4.56
CA THR A 6 -2.14 -8.41 -5.31
C THR A 6 -3.66 -8.33 -5.45
N LYS A 7 -4.34 -7.50 -4.65
CA LYS A 7 -5.80 -7.39 -4.61
C LYS A 7 -6.35 -6.07 -5.18
N CYS A 8 -5.51 -5.05 -5.32
CA CYS A 8 -5.88 -3.80 -5.99
C CYS A 8 -5.92 -3.98 -7.51
N THR A 9 -6.92 -3.36 -8.14
CA THR A 9 -7.02 -3.24 -9.60
C THR A 9 -6.16 -2.08 -10.10
N GLU A 10 -6.05 -1.92 -11.42
CA GLU A 10 -5.31 -0.81 -12.03
C GLU A 10 -5.98 0.55 -11.74
N ASP A 11 -7.32 0.61 -11.73
CA ASP A 11 -8.07 1.82 -11.35
C ASP A 11 -7.80 2.25 -9.90
N ASP A 12 -7.56 1.27 -9.02
CA ASP A 12 -7.23 1.52 -7.61
C ASP A 12 -5.80 2.05 -7.46
N PHE A 13 -4.88 1.71 -8.38
CA PHE A 13 -3.49 2.13 -8.33
C PHE A 13 -3.36 3.65 -8.41
N GLU A 14 -4.04 4.31 -9.35
CA GLU A 14 -4.00 5.76 -9.49
C GLU A 14 -4.53 6.46 -8.24
N ARG A 15 -5.64 5.96 -7.69
CA ARG A 15 -6.23 6.51 -6.47
C ARG A 15 -5.31 6.32 -5.26
N ILE A 16 -4.64 5.17 -5.16
CA ILE A 16 -3.62 4.92 -4.15
C ILE A 16 -2.45 5.91 -4.30
N CYS A 17 -1.95 6.12 -5.51
CA CYS A 17 -0.87 7.08 -5.77
C CYS A 17 -1.23 8.51 -5.34
N LEU A 18 -2.49 8.92 -5.49
CA LEU A 18 -2.95 10.25 -5.06
C LEU A 18 -3.07 10.39 -3.53
N LYS A 19 -3.34 9.31 -2.80
CA LYS A 19 -3.51 9.33 -1.33
C LYS A 19 -2.20 9.12 -0.59
N PHE A 20 -1.29 8.37 -1.18
CA PHE A 20 0.08 8.26 -0.70
C PHE A 20 0.76 9.60 -1.03
N LYS A 21 1.06 10.42 -0.02
CA LYS A 21 1.72 11.73 -0.14
C LYS A 21 3.18 11.63 -0.64
N LEU A 22 3.39 10.91 -1.74
CA LEU A 22 4.64 10.77 -2.46
C LEU A 22 4.83 11.98 -3.38
N THR A 23 6.06 12.22 -3.82
CA THR A 23 6.30 13.30 -4.77
C THR A 23 5.78 12.90 -6.14
N ALA A 24 5.40 13.88 -6.96
CA ALA A 24 5.03 13.64 -8.36
C ALA A 24 6.15 12.90 -9.12
N ASP A 25 7.40 13.12 -8.73
CA ASP A 25 8.57 12.43 -9.27
C ASP A 25 8.59 10.93 -8.92
N ASP A 26 8.35 10.56 -7.65
CA ASP A 26 8.29 9.13 -7.25
C ASP A 26 7.17 8.40 -8.00
N VAL A 27 6.00 9.03 -8.12
CA VAL A 27 4.84 8.46 -8.80
C VAL A 27 5.12 8.34 -10.30
N SER A 28 5.65 9.39 -10.92
CA SER A 28 6.04 9.40 -12.33
C SER A 28 7.02 8.28 -12.63
N ASN A 29 8.10 8.17 -11.84
CA ASN A 29 9.13 7.14 -12.00
C ASN A 29 8.54 5.72 -11.95
N VAL A 30 7.58 5.44 -11.05
CA VAL A 30 6.93 4.12 -10.96
C VAL A 30 5.92 3.90 -12.09
N THR A 31 5.16 4.94 -12.49
CA THR A 31 4.16 4.82 -13.55
C THR A 31 4.75 4.68 -14.95
N SER A 32 5.93 5.29 -15.18
CA SER A 32 6.65 5.24 -16.46
C SER A 32 7.31 3.89 -16.75
N GLU A 33 7.43 2.99 -15.76
CA GLU A 33 7.96 1.65 -15.97
C GLU A 33 6.93 0.73 -16.64
N THR A 34 6.83 0.80 -17.97
CA THR A 34 5.87 0.01 -18.77
C THR A 34 6.24 -1.47 -18.90
N ASP A 35 7.51 -1.82 -18.65
CA ASP A 35 8.02 -3.19 -18.80
C ASP A 35 7.64 -4.12 -17.63
N ILE A 36 6.99 -3.58 -16.59
CA ILE A 36 6.59 -4.34 -15.42
C ILE A 36 5.08 -4.29 -15.16
N SER A 37 4.57 -5.41 -14.65
CA SER A 37 3.15 -5.52 -14.26
C SER A 37 2.73 -4.40 -13.29
N TYR A 38 1.48 -3.95 -13.37
CA TYR A 38 0.92 -2.96 -12.43
C TYR A 38 1.11 -3.38 -10.95
N ARG A 39 1.07 -4.69 -10.65
CA ARG A 39 1.34 -5.23 -9.31
C ARG A 39 2.76 -4.94 -8.81
N HIS A 40 3.75 -5.07 -9.70
CA HIS A 40 5.13 -4.73 -9.39
C HIS A 40 5.30 -3.22 -9.19
N ARG A 41 4.62 -2.41 -10.01
CA ARG A 41 4.58 -0.95 -9.84
C ARG A 41 3.99 -0.56 -8.46
N LEU A 42 2.86 -1.15 -8.08
CA LEU A 42 2.26 -1.02 -6.75
C LEU A 42 3.21 -1.41 -5.61
N LEU A 43 3.92 -2.54 -5.74
CA LEU A 43 4.89 -2.97 -4.73
C LEU A 43 6.05 -1.98 -4.59
N LYS A 44 6.58 -1.48 -5.71
CA LYS A 44 7.62 -0.44 -5.71
C LYS A 44 7.12 0.83 -5.03
N LEU A 45 5.92 1.29 -5.37
CA LEU A 45 5.31 2.46 -4.74
C LEU A 45 5.19 2.32 -3.22
N PHE A 46 4.71 1.15 -2.75
CA PHE A 46 4.61 0.88 -1.31
C PHE A 46 5.96 0.80 -0.62
N LYS A 47 6.98 0.30 -1.30
CA LYS A 47 8.34 0.26 -0.77
C LYS A 47 8.91 1.67 -0.60
N ILE A 48 8.79 2.52 -1.62
CA ILE A 48 9.22 3.94 -1.55
C ILE A 48 8.48 4.66 -0.43
N TRP A 49 7.16 4.47 -0.32
CA TRP A 49 6.38 5.08 0.76
C TRP A 49 6.82 4.62 2.15
N ARG A 50 7.10 3.32 2.31
CA ARG A 50 7.60 2.76 3.56
C ARG A 50 8.95 3.36 3.93
N GLU A 51 9.87 3.49 2.97
CA GLU A 51 11.20 4.09 3.20
C GLU A 51 11.10 5.57 3.59
N LYS A 52 10.15 6.32 3.03
CA LYS A 52 9.87 7.71 3.43
C LYS A 52 9.15 7.85 4.78
N ASN A 53 8.58 6.76 5.28
CA ASN A 53 7.89 6.72 6.58
C ASN A 53 8.70 5.85 7.55
N ASP A 54 9.90 6.29 7.90
CA ASP A 54 10.77 5.61 8.87
C ASP A 54 10.20 5.70 10.30
N ASN A 55 9.17 4.91 10.55
CA ASN A 55 8.51 4.74 11.84
C ASN A 55 8.49 3.25 12.17
N ASP A 56 8.23 2.94 13.44
CA ASP A 56 7.98 1.57 13.90
C ASP A 56 7.05 0.81 12.95
N ALA A 57 7.36 -0.47 12.72
CA ALA A 57 6.66 -1.31 11.74
C ALA A 57 5.14 -1.35 11.98
N ILE A 58 4.69 -1.33 13.24
CA ILE A 58 3.27 -1.35 13.59
C ILE A 58 2.62 -0.02 13.20
N VAL A 59 3.26 1.10 13.53
CA VAL A 59 2.77 2.45 13.21
C VAL A 59 2.68 2.64 11.69
N THR A 60 3.72 2.21 10.97
CA THR A 60 3.76 2.25 9.52
C THR A 60 2.66 1.39 8.90
N GLN A 61 2.37 0.23 9.48
CA GLN A 61 1.30 -0.65 9.01
C GLN A 61 -0.11 -0.10 9.30
N GLN A 62 -0.33 0.54 10.46
CA GLN A 62 -1.60 1.22 10.76
C GLN A 62 -1.85 2.41 9.83
N ARG A 63 -0.82 3.24 9.60
CA ARG A 63 -0.88 4.34 8.63
C ARG A 63 -1.17 3.83 7.23
N PHE A 64 -0.53 2.74 6.83
CA PHE A 64 -0.80 2.10 5.53
C PHE A 64 -2.27 1.70 5.39
N ILE A 65 -2.84 1.01 6.39
CA ILE A 65 -4.26 0.62 6.36
C ILE A 65 -5.16 1.85 6.28
N HIS A 66 -4.85 2.91 7.04
CA HIS A 66 -5.62 4.15 7.00
C HIS A 66 -5.59 4.80 5.61
N VAL A 67 -4.42 4.87 4.95
CA VAL A 67 -4.34 5.44 3.60
C VAL A 67 -5.12 4.60 2.58
N ILE A 68 -5.14 3.28 2.71
CA ILE A 68 -5.96 2.39 1.86
C ILE A 68 -7.47 2.57 2.15
N ASP A 69 -7.85 2.88 3.39
CA ASP A 69 -9.23 3.24 3.78
C ASP A 69 -9.70 4.50 3.07
N LEU A 70 -8.81 5.49 2.91
CA LEU A 70 -9.10 6.74 2.19
C LEU A 70 -9.25 6.57 0.66
N VAL A 71 -9.00 5.38 0.12
CA VAL A 71 -9.17 5.04 -1.30
C VAL A 71 -10.53 4.34 -1.55
N ASP A 72 -11.38 4.24 -0.54
CA ASP A 72 -12.67 3.52 -0.59
C ASP A 72 -12.51 2.05 -0.99
N LEU A 73 -11.52 1.37 -0.39
CA LEU A 73 -11.27 -0.07 -0.57
C LEU A 73 -11.68 -0.88 0.68
N PRO A 74 -12.96 -0.85 1.11
CA PRO A 74 -13.39 -1.38 2.41
C PRO A 74 -13.14 -2.88 2.56
N LYS A 75 -13.26 -3.65 1.46
CA LYS A 75 -12.96 -5.09 1.46
C LYS A 75 -11.49 -5.38 1.77
N ILE A 76 -10.58 -4.60 1.18
CA ILE A 76 -9.14 -4.76 1.39
C ILE A 76 -8.76 -4.31 2.80
N VAL A 77 -9.32 -3.19 3.28
CA VAL A 77 -9.11 -2.70 4.64
C VAL A 77 -9.57 -3.72 5.69
N SER A 78 -10.77 -4.28 5.53
CA SER A 78 -11.30 -5.30 6.44
C SER A 78 -10.39 -6.51 6.51
N GLN A 79 -9.87 -6.98 5.37
CA GLN A 79 -8.95 -8.11 5.32
C GLN A 79 -7.58 -7.79 5.93
N LEU A 80 -7.05 -6.58 5.69
CA LEU A 80 -5.80 -6.13 6.29
C LEU A 80 -5.90 -6.03 7.82
N ARG A 81 -7.02 -5.50 8.34
CA ARG A 81 -7.28 -5.44 9.79
C ARG A 81 -7.39 -6.85 10.38
N ALA A 82 -8.10 -7.77 9.71
CA ALA A 82 -8.18 -9.16 10.16
C ALA A 82 -6.79 -9.82 10.23
N ILE A 83 -5.97 -9.70 9.18
CA ILE A 83 -4.59 -10.24 9.15
C ILE A 83 -3.76 -9.67 10.32
N MET A 84 -3.87 -8.38 10.61
CA MET A 84 -3.17 -7.77 11.75
C MET A 84 -3.64 -8.34 13.09
N THR A 85 -4.96 -8.48 13.27
CA THR A 85 -5.54 -9.05 14.49
C THR A 85 -5.05 -10.48 14.71
N TYR A 86 -5.08 -11.31 13.66
CA TYR A 86 -4.60 -12.68 13.73
C TYR A 86 -3.09 -12.74 13.96
N ALA A 87 -2.28 -11.97 13.24
CA ALA A 87 -0.83 -11.94 13.44
C ALA A 87 -0.42 -11.47 14.84
N LYS A 88 -1.21 -10.58 15.46
CA LYS A 88 -1.02 -10.18 16.86
C LYS A 88 -1.41 -11.30 17.82
N ALA A 89 -2.47 -12.06 17.52
CA ALA A 89 -2.94 -13.17 18.32
C ALA A 89 -2.05 -14.43 18.23
N THR A 90 -1.40 -14.66 17.07
CA THR A 90 -0.50 -15.80 16.82
C THR A 90 0.97 -15.50 17.10
N ARG A 91 1.31 -14.31 17.59
CA ARG A 91 2.58 -14.08 18.31
C ARG A 91 2.50 -14.75 19.68
N LEU A 92 2.55 -16.08 19.67
CA LEU A 92 2.77 -16.99 20.80
C LEU A 92 3.99 -17.85 20.46
#